data_AF-A0A8C5SAG7-F1
#
_entry.id   AF-A0A8C5SAG7-F1
#
_cell.length_a   1.000
_cell.length_b   1.000
_cell.length_c   1.000
_cell.angle_alpha   90.00
_cell.angle_beta   90.00
_cell.angle_gamma   90.00
#
_symmetry.space_group_name_H-M   'P 1'
#
loop_
_entity.id
_entity.type
_entity.pdbx_description
1 polymer ?
#
loop_
_entity_poly.entity_id
_entity_poly.type
_entity_poly.pdbx_seq_one_letter_code
_entity_poly.pdbx_strand_id
1 'polypeptide(L)'
;FDQSCKDVEPESPYEITVQEEITARLHFIKFENTYIEACLDFIKDHLVNTETKVIKATGGDKEDVMTCLIKGCNFVLKNIPHEAFVYLKDADPEFRFQMNHPHIFPYLLVNIGSGVSIVKVETEEKFEWIGGSSIGGGTFWGLGALLTKTKKFDELLQLASKGQHTNVDMLVKDIYGGAYQTLGLSGNLIASSFGKSATVDKDFSKEDMAKSLLHMISNDIGQLACLHAKLHNLDKIYFGGFFIRGHPVTMRTITYSINFFSKGEVQALFLRHEGYLGAIGAFLKGAEQDNPNLYSWGENYASSSGLLSTSPDVCPMQRERSGTFDMLEMDRLERMLVNLPLLQDPSTYVADTVDLTDDVLARQYWLSCFEESLDGVTKRAAASQPDSADAAERADKFRHKYREKLQTLRQQPFAYGTLTVRSLLDTREHCLNEFNFPDPYSKVRSVILSPGSLMRLSFLSQAPAHKCALIFADNSGIDVILACNSGPALNDVTYNESLLVAERIAAMDSVIRTALKEERLLLVQTGSSSPCLDLSRLDKGLASLVRERKTDLVIIEGMGRAIHTNYHAKLKCESLKLAVLKNSWLADRLGGKIFSVIFKYELPLKSS
;
A
#
# COMPACT_ATOMS: atom_id res chain seq x y z
N PHE A 1 -19.38 -39.36 -23.52
CA PHE A 1 -18.61 -39.44 -22.28
C PHE A 1 -19.38 -40.31 -21.32
N ASP A 2 -19.13 -41.61 -21.37
CA ASP A 2 -19.61 -42.55 -20.36
C ASP A 2 -18.49 -43.57 -20.16
N GLN A 3 -17.71 -43.38 -19.11
CA GLN A 3 -16.76 -44.37 -18.61
C GLN A 3 -16.54 -44.08 -17.13
N SER A 4 -17.17 -44.93 -16.33
CA SER A 4 -16.93 -45.12 -14.91
C SER A 4 -15.43 -45.29 -14.65
N CYS A 5 -14.77 -44.24 -14.18
CA CYS A 5 -13.47 -44.36 -13.54
C CYS A 5 -13.73 -44.44 -12.05
N LYS A 6 -13.45 -45.61 -11.48
CA LYS A 6 -13.47 -45.85 -10.04
C LYS A 6 -12.63 -44.80 -9.33
N ASP A 7 -13.13 -44.32 -8.20
CA ASP A 7 -12.40 -43.48 -7.25
C ASP A 7 -11.13 -44.20 -6.80
N VAL A 8 -10.02 -43.89 -7.45
CA VAL A 8 -8.68 -44.09 -6.91
C VAL A 8 -8.30 -42.72 -6.36
N GLU A 9 -8.12 -42.61 -5.04
CA GLU A 9 -7.54 -41.41 -4.45
C GLU A 9 -6.22 -41.13 -5.20
N PRO A 10 -6.04 -39.95 -5.82
CA PRO A 10 -4.81 -39.65 -6.51
C PRO A 10 -3.71 -39.53 -5.45
N GLU A 11 -2.81 -40.52 -5.39
CA GLU A 11 -1.57 -40.39 -4.63
C GLU A 11 -0.87 -39.10 -5.07
N SER A 12 -0.64 -38.20 -4.12
CA SER A 12 0.03 -36.94 -4.40
C SER A 12 1.41 -37.25 -5.00
N PRO A 13 1.76 -36.69 -6.17
CA PRO A 13 3.04 -36.97 -6.80
C PRO A 13 4.26 -36.59 -5.93
N TYR A 14 4.08 -35.79 -4.90
CA TYR A 14 5.11 -35.35 -3.96
C TYR A 14 4.51 -35.16 -2.56
N GLU A 15 5.34 -35.28 -1.53
CA GLU A 15 4.95 -35.03 -0.14
C GLU A 15 4.92 -33.52 0.13
N ILE A 16 3.80 -33.01 0.66
CA ILE A 16 3.63 -31.60 0.99
C ILE A 16 4.09 -31.41 2.44
N THR A 17 5.23 -30.76 2.64
CA THR A 17 5.68 -30.33 3.96
C THR A 17 5.45 -28.84 4.13
N VAL A 18 4.68 -28.46 5.16
CA VAL A 18 4.50 -27.06 5.54
C VAL A 18 5.67 -26.67 6.44
N GLN A 19 6.53 -25.77 5.98
CA GLN A 19 7.54 -25.15 6.81
C GLN A 19 7.00 -23.83 7.36
N GLU A 20 7.13 -23.60 8.67
CA GLU A 20 6.86 -22.30 9.27
C GLU A 20 7.94 -21.32 8.83
N GLU A 21 7.56 -20.35 8.00
CA GLU A 21 8.44 -19.28 7.53
C GLU A 21 8.31 -18.10 8.49
N ILE A 22 9.38 -17.81 9.25
CA ILE A 22 9.41 -16.69 10.19
C ILE A 22 9.63 -15.40 9.41
N THR A 23 8.54 -14.71 9.08
CA THR A 23 8.60 -13.40 8.42
C THR A 23 8.78 -12.30 9.48
N ALA A 24 9.77 -11.43 9.28
CA ALA A 24 9.95 -10.28 10.16
C ALA A 24 8.88 -9.23 9.87
N ARG A 25 8.24 -8.71 10.92
CA ARG A 25 7.15 -7.74 10.82
C ARG A 25 7.43 -6.49 11.64
N LEU A 26 7.12 -5.33 11.07
CA LEU A 26 7.09 -4.06 11.78
C LEU A 26 5.66 -3.74 12.22
N HIS A 27 5.52 -3.46 13.51
CA HIS A 27 4.27 -2.99 14.11
C HIS A 27 4.41 -1.52 14.47
N PHE A 28 3.43 -0.71 14.07
CA PHE A 28 3.39 0.71 14.36
C PHE A 28 2.43 1.00 15.52
N ILE A 29 2.99 1.26 16.70
CA ILE A 29 2.24 1.42 17.95
C ILE A 29 2.44 2.85 18.49
N LYS A 30 1.36 3.46 18.99
CA LYS A 30 1.39 4.75 19.68
C LYS A 30 0.80 4.63 21.09
N PHE A 31 1.32 5.42 22.02
CA PHE A 31 0.79 5.58 23.37
C PHE A 31 1.11 6.99 23.89
N GLU A 32 0.41 7.44 24.92
CA GLU A 32 0.67 8.77 25.50
C GLU A 32 1.97 8.76 26.31
N ASN A 33 2.79 9.82 26.17
CA ASN A 33 4.09 9.94 26.86
C ASN A 33 3.99 9.82 28.40
N THR A 34 2.84 10.11 28.99
CA THR A 34 2.59 9.92 30.43
C THR A 34 2.75 8.47 30.90
N TYR A 35 2.66 7.50 29.98
CA TYR A 35 2.82 6.07 30.26
C TYR A 35 4.23 5.53 29.94
N ILE A 36 5.22 6.40 29.69
CA ILE A 36 6.56 5.96 29.29
C ILE A 36 7.22 5.06 30.32
N GLU A 37 7.10 5.36 31.61
CA GLU A 37 7.68 4.53 32.68
C GLU A 37 7.08 3.12 32.69
N ALA A 38 5.75 3.01 32.59
CA ALA A 38 5.06 1.73 32.49
C ALA A 38 5.46 0.94 31.24
N CYS A 39 5.72 1.63 30.12
CA CYS A 39 6.23 1.01 28.90
C CYS A 39 7.65 0.48 29.09
N LEU A 40 8.53 1.24 29.75
CA LEU A 40 9.89 0.81 30.06
C LEU A 40 9.92 -0.38 31.02
N ASP A 41 9.06 -0.38 32.04
CA ASP A 41 8.90 -1.52 32.95
C ASP A 41 8.41 -2.77 32.20
N PHE A 42 7.37 -2.63 31.37
CA PHE A 42 6.89 -3.71 30.52
C PHE A 42 8.01 -4.27 29.61
N ILE A 43 8.74 -3.38 28.94
CA ILE A 43 9.86 -3.76 28.07
C ILE A 43 10.94 -4.49 28.88
N LYS A 44 11.29 -3.99 30.07
CA LYS A 44 12.30 -4.58 30.94
C LYS A 44 11.90 -5.98 31.40
N ASP A 45 10.64 -6.18 31.76
CA ASP A 45 10.11 -7.47 32.22
C ASP A 45 10.07 -8.51 31.09
N HIS A 46 9.91 -8.07 29.82
CA HIS A 46 9.74 -8.97 28.67
C HIS A 46 10.99 -9.13 27.78
N LEU A 47 12.00 -8.24 27.88
CA LEU A 47 13.25 -8.32 27.10
C LEU A 47 14.32 -9.24 27.72
N VAL A 48 14.11 -9.78 28.92
CA VAL A 48 15.15 -10.53 29.67
C VAL A 48 15.68 -11.75 28.90
N ASN A 49 14.91 -12.28 27.95
CA ASN A 49 15.24 -13.49 27.19
C ASN A 49 15.46 -13.26 25.68
N THR A 50 15.60 -12.01 25.21
CA THR A 50 15.79 -11.72 23.77
C THR A 50 17.25 -11.42 23.43
N GLU A 51 17.70 -11.81 22.24
CA GLU A 51 19.06 -11.53 21.75
C GLU A 51 19.32 -10.02 21.54
N THR A 52 18.28 -9.25 21.25
CA THR A 52 18.37 -7.80 21.05
C THR A 52 18.52 -7.06 22.38
N LYS A 53 19.71 -6.51 22.63
CA LYS A 53 20.02 -5.73 23.85
C LYS A 53 20.06 -4.22 23.66
N VAL A 54 19.75 -3.73 22.45
CA VAL A 54 19.88 -2.31 22.09
C VAL A 54 18.57 -1.80 21.52
N ILE A 55 18.00 -0.78 22.17
CA ILE A 55 16.83 -0.03 21.67
C ILE A 55 17.32 1.30 21.13
N LYS A 56 17.05 1.56 19.85
CA LYS A 56 17.28 2.87 19.24
C LYS A 56 16.11 3.80 19.54
N ALA A 57 16.43 5.01 19.99
CA ALA A 57 15.44 6.00 20.39
C ALA A 57 15.80 7.37 19.82
N THR A 58 14.78 8.12 19.39
CA THR A 58 14.86 9.51 18.94
C THR A 58 13.79 10.35 19.66
N GLY A 59 13.79 11.67 19.45
CA GLY A 59 12.92 12.63 20.17
C GLY A 59 13.55 13.26 21.41
N GLY A 60 14.86 13.06 21.61
CA GLY A 60 15.70 13.60 22.69
C GLY A 60 17.20 13.45 22.35
N ASP A 61 18.10 13.42 23.33
CA ASP A 61 19.57 13.55 23.13
C ASP A 61 20.31 12.34 22.52
N LYS A 62 19.61 11.30 22.05
CA LYS A 62 20.25 10.08 21.51
C LYS A 62 20.47 10.15 20.00
N GLU A 63 19.47 9.73 19.23
CA GLU A 63 19.53 9.79 17.76
C GLU A 63 18.92 11.09 17.26
N ASP A 64 19.66 11.80 16.41
CA ASP A 64 19.21 13.07 15.83
C ASP A 64 17.82 12.95 15.20
N VAL A 65 16.91 13.82 15.67
CA VAL A 65 15.48 13.78 15.32
C VAL A 65 15.28 14.00 13.83
N MET A 66 15.97 14.97 13.24
CA MET A 66 15.79 15.32 11.83
C MET A 66 16.31 14.21 10.93
N THR A 67 17.49 13.65 11.22
CA THR A 67 18.06 12.53 10.48
C THR A 67 17.13 11.32 10.50
N CYS A 68 16.60 10.96 11.68
CA CYS A 68 15.65 9.85 11.79
C CYS A 68 14.35 10.16 11.02
N LEU A 69 13.83 11.37 11.14
CA LEU A 69 12.64 11.80 10.43
C LEU A 69 12.80 11.69 8.89
N ILE A 70 13.91 12.19 8.33
CA ILE A 70 14.18 12.13 6.89
C ILE A 70 14.39 10.68 6.44
N LYS A 71 15.19 9.89 7.17
CA LYS A 71 15.38 8.47 6.86
C LYS A 71 14.07 7.69 6.83
N GLY A 72 13.20 7.91 7.82
CA GLY A 72 11.89 7.27 7.86
C GLY A 72 10.97 7.71 6.72
N CYS A 73 10.94 9.01 6.42
CA CYS A 73 10.17 9.56 5.30
C CYS A 73 10.60 8.94 3.96
N ASN A 74 11.91 8.94 3.68
CA ASN A 74 12.45 8.37 2.45
C ASN A 74 12.17 6.87 2.34
N PHE A 75 12.27 6.15 3.46
CA PHE A 75 12.00 4.72 3.50
C PHE A 75 10.56 4.40 3.10
N VAL A 76 9.56 5.07 3.69
CA VAL A 76 8.15 4.78 3.37
C VAL A 76 7.81 5.19 1.93
N LEU A 77 8.28 6.36 1.48
CA LEU A 77 8.05 6.85 0.11
C LEU A 77 8.62 5.93 -0.98
N LYS A 78 9.73 5.23 -0.69
CA LYS A 78 10.36 4.32 -1.64
C LYS A 78 9.77 2.91 -1.58
N ASN A 79 9.44 2.42 -0.39
CA ASN A 79 9.13 1.01 -0.19
C ASN A 79 7.62 0.71 -0.19
N ILE A 80 6.77 1.70 0.12
CA ILE A 80 5.34 1.48 0.37
C ILE A 80 4.51 2.08 -0.75
N PRO A 81 3.92 1.25 -1.64
CA PRO A 81 2.97 1.71 -2.64
C PRO A 81 1.86 2.54 -1.99
N HIS A 82 1.44 3.62 -2.65
CA HIS A 82 0.35 4.47 -2.17
C HIS A 82 0.65 5.12 -0.81
N GLU A 83 1.91 5.31 -0.43
CA GLU A 83 2.28 5.98 0.83
C GLU A 83 1.84 7.45 0.85
N ALA A 84 2.08 8.16 -0.26
CA ALA A 84 1.75 9.57 -0.38
C ALA A 84 0.39 9.76 -1.04
N PHE A 85 -0.39 10.74 -0.59
CA PHE A 85 -1.68 11.07 -1.19
C PHE A 85 -2.02 12.55 -1.12
N VAL A 86 -2.89 12.99 -2.02
CA VAL A 86 -3.53 14.31 -1.99
C VAL A 86 -4.93 14.15 -1.41
N TYR A 87 -5.32 15.04 -0.50
CA TYR A 87 -6.69 15.15 0.01
C TYR A 87 -7.41 16.34 -0.60
N LEU A 88 -8.55 16.10 -1.25
CA LEU A 88 -9.42 17.07 -1.91
C LEU A 88 -10.88 16.83 -1.52
N LYS A 89 -11.37 17.51 -0.49
CA LYS A 89 -12.73 17.30 0.06
C LYS A 89 -13.86 17.31 -0.98
N ASP A 90 -13.77 18.20 -1.97
CA ASP A 90 -14.84 18.40 -2.94
C ASP A 90 -14.62 17.58 -4.23
N ALA A 91 -13.69 16.60 -4.21
CA ALA A 91 -13.44 15.66 -5.30
C ALA A 91 -14.00 14.26 -4.99
N ASP A 92 -14.32 13.51 -6.04
CA ASP A 92 -14.68 12.09 -5.96
C ASP A 92 -13.65 11.28 -6.78
N PRO A 93 -12.76 10.50 -6.13
CA PRO A 93 -12.62 10.33 -4.68
C PRO A 93 -11.90 11.50 -4.00
N GLU A 94 -12.12 11.65 -2.69
CA GLU A 94 -11.47 12.67 -1.86
C GLU A 94 -9.96 12.41 -1.65
N PHE A 95 -9.56 11.14 -1.63
CA PHE A 95 -8.19 10.70 -1.43
C PHE A 95 -7.61 10.21 -2.76
N ARG A 96 -6.50 10.81 -3.19
CA ARG A 96 -5.80 10.41 -4.42
C ARG A 96 -4.38 10.00 -4.10
N PHE A 97 -4.14 8.69 -4.09
CA PHE A 97 -2.84 8.13 -3.79
C PHE A 97 -1.88 8.25 -4.96
N GLN A 98 -0.61 8.47 -4.64
CA GLN A 98 0.48 8.50 -5.61
C GLN A 98 1.21 7.16 -5.63
N MET A 99 1.63 6.74 -6.81
CA MET A 99 2.56 5.62 -6.95
C MET A 99 3.96 6.01 -6.49
N ASN A 100 4.76 5.02 -6.13
CA ASN A 100 6.16 5.24 -5.75
C ASN A 100 6.91 5.82 -6.94
N HIS A 101 7.41 7.04 -6.78
CA HIS A 101 8.19 7.69 -7.82
C HIS A 101 9.68 7.35 -7.64
N PRO A 102 10.41 6.92 -8.69
CA PRO A 102 11.85 6.62 -8.57
C PRO A 102 12.67 7.86 -8.19
N HIS A 103 12.14 9.06 -8.44
CA HIS A 103 12.75 10.34 -8.09
C HIS A 103 11.85 11.10 -7.10
N ILE A 104 11.98 10.80 -5.80
CA ILE A 104 11.23 11.52 -4.76
C ILE A 104 11.82 12.91 -4.45
N PHE A 105 13.09 13.14 -4.80
CA PHE A 105 13.83 14.36 -4.52
C PHE A 105 13.82 15.35 -5.70
N PRO A 106 14.00 16.66 -5.44
CA PRO A 106 13.99 17.30 -4.12
C PRO A 106 12.55 17.46 -3.61
N TYR A 107 12.38 17.58 -2.29
CA TYR A 107 11.08 17.84 -1.68
C TYR A 107 11.18 18.66 -0.40
N LEU A 108 10.05 19.23 0.03
CA LEU A 108 9.91 19.87 1.33
C LEU A 108 9.22 18.94 2.30
N LEU A 109 9.79 18.69 3.48
CA LEU A 109 9.11 18.02 4.58
C LEU A 109 8.64 19.04 5.60
N VAL A 110 7.34 19.06 5.90
CA VAL A 110 6.75 19.87 6.97
C VAL A 110 6.22 18.94 8.04
N ASN A 111 6.98 18.77 9.11
CA ASN A 111 6.63 17.89 10.21
C ASN A 111 5.92 18.66 11.34
N ILE A 112 4.67 18.29 11.60
CA ILE A 112 3.76 18.97 12.52
C ILE A 112 3.60 18.12 13.80
N GLY A 113 4.47 18.37 14.77
CA GLY A 113 4.39 17.82 16.12
C GLY A 113 3.84 18.84 17.11
N SER A 114 4.46 18.94 18.29
CA SER A 114 4.16 20.01 19.26
C SER A 114 4.39 21.40 18.65
N GLY A 115 5.51 21.55 17.93
CA GLY A 115 5.78 22.66 17.01
C GLY A 115 5.83 22.16 15.55
N VAL A 116 6.37 22.99 14.66
CA VAL A 116 6.48 22.73 13.22
C VAL A 116 7.92 22.83 12.80
N SER A 117 8.41 21.84 12.06
CA SER A 117 9.75 21.86 11.45
C SER A 117 9.65 21.73 9.94
N ILE A 118 10.38 22.59 9.22
CA ILE A 118 10.38 22.68 7.77
C ILE A 118 11.78 22.35 7.28
N VAL A 119 11.90 21.23 6.57
CA VAL A 119 13.19 20.67 6.14
C VAL A 119 13.17 20.53 4.63
N LYS A 120 14.16 21.12 3.95
CA LYS A 120 14.41 20.89 2.53
C LYS A 120 15.25 19.63 2.39
N VAL A 121 14.80 18.68 1.57
CA VAL A 121 15.49 17.42 1.32
C VAL A 121 15.90 17.36 -0.14
N GLU A 122 17.21 17.35 -0.40
CA GLU A 122 17.79 17.33 -1.75
C GLU A 122 18.20 15.92 -2.16
N THR A 123 18.68 15.11 -1.22
CA THR A 123 19.03 13.70 -1.42
C THR A 123 18.77 12.93 -0.11
N GLU A 124 19.07 11.63 -0.11
CA GLU A 124 19.02 10.80 1.12
C GLU A 124 19.87 11.36 2.27
N GLU A 125 21.02 11.93 1.95
CA GLU A 125 22.01 12.36 2.94
C GLU A 125 22.09 13.89 3.04
N LYS A 126 21.55 14.61 2.06
CA LYS A 126 21.61 16.07 1.98
C LYS A 126 20.23 16.67 2.25
N PHE A 127 20.08 17.21 3.45
CA PHE A 127 18.89 17.94 3.87
C PHE A 127 19.28 19.10 4.79
N GLU A 128 18.42 20.12 4.84
CA GLU A 128 18.66 21.36 5.58
C GLU A 128 17.38 21.77 6.31
N TRP A 129 17.50 22.07 7.60
CA TRP A 129 16.42 22.74 8.34
C TRP A 129 16.38 24.20 7.90
N ILE A 130 15.32 24.57 7.18
CA ILE A 130 15.18 25.90 6.56
C ILE A 130 14.16 26.79 7.27
N GLY A 131 13.42 26.24 8.24
CA GLY A 131 12.46 27.00 9.02
C GLY A 131 11.63 26.16 9.97
N GLY A 132 10.80 26.83 10.76
CA GLY A 132 9.89 26.20 11.69
C GLY A 132 8.99 27.22 12.37
N SER A 133 8.01 26.73 13.14
CA SER A 133 7.09 27.55 13.92
C SER A 133 6.83 26.89 15.27
N SER A 134 6.70 27.69 16.33
CA SER A 134 6.19 27.20 17.62
C SER A 134 4.67 26.99 17.60
N ILE A 135 3.98 27.43 16.54
CA ILE A 135 2.53 27.30 16.36
C ILE A 135 2.24 25.97 15.65
N GLY A 136 2.31 24.87 16.41
CA GLY A 136 1.99 23.52 15.94
C GLY A 136 0.82 22.88 16.68
N GLY A 137 0.81 21.54 16.74
CA GLY A 137 -0.23 20.77 17.41
C GLY A 137 -0.26 20.96 18.93
N GLY A 138 0.89 21.26 19.55
CA GLY A 138 0.97 21.58 20.98
C GLY A 138 0.28 22.91 21.30
N THR A 139 0.41 23.90 20.41
CA THR A 139 -0.27 25.19 20.53
C THR A 139 -1.78 25.04 20.32
N PHE A 140 -2.22 24.22 19.36
CA PHE A 140 -3.62 23.87 19.21
C PHE A 140 -4.18 23.22 20.48
N TRP A 141 -3.48 22.23 21.03
CA TRP A 141 -3.92 21.53 22.22
C TRP A 141 -3.96 22.45 23.45
N GLY A 142 -2.90 23.23 23.69
CA GLY A 142 -2.80 24.12 24.83
C GLY A 142 -3.84 25.24 24.81
N LEU A 143 -3.94 25.99 23.70
CA LEU A 143 -4.94 27.06 23.58
C LEU A 143 -6.36 26.49 23.54
N GLY A 144 -6.56 25.37 22.86
CA GLY A 144 -7.86 24.71 22.82
C GLY A 144 -8.32 24.30 24.22
N ALA A 145 -7.43 23.74 25.05
CA ALA A 145 -7.74 23.42 26.44
C ALA A 145 -8.12 24.66 27.27
N LEU A 146 -7.47 25.80 27.05
CA LEU A 146 -7.82 27.06 27.72
C LEU A 146 -9.19 27.58 27.26
N LEU A 147 -9.48 27.52 25.96
CA LEU A 147 -10.70 28.06 25.37
C LEU A 147 -11.94 27.18 25.63
N THR A 148 -11.80 25.85 25.60
CA THR A 148 -12.93 24.91 25.67
C THR A 148 -13.03 24.18 27.00
N LYS A 149 -11.97 24.21 27.82
CA LYS A 149 -11.78 23.40 29.04
C LYS A 149 -11.63 21.89 28.78
N THR A 150 -11.43 21.48 27.53
CA THR A 150 -11.17 20.09 27.13
C THR A 150 -9.69 19.74 27.25
N LYS A 151 -9.36 18.61 27.90
CA LYS A 151 -7.96 18.20 28.10
C LYS A 151 -7.45 17.16 27.11
N LYS A 152 -8.33 16.52 26.34
CA LYS A 152 -7.97 15.49 25.37
C LYS A 152 -7.86 16.07 23.96
N PHE A 153 -6.79 15.72 23.25
CA PHE A 153 -6.53 16.18 21.90
C PHE A 153 -7.63 15.77 20.91
N ASP A 154 -8.03 14.50 20.92
CA ASP A 154 -9.06 13.98 20.00
C ASP A 154 -10.45 14.60 20.25
N GLU A 155 -10.78 14.87 21.52
CA GLU A 155 -12.04 15.54 21.88
C GLU A 155 -12.05 16.99 21.34
N LEU A 156 -10.92 17.69 21.40
CA LEU A 156 -10.79 19.05 20.86
C LEU A 156 -10.98 19.05 19.33
N LEU A 157 -10.46 18.05 18.63
CA LEU A 157 -10.67 17.90 17.19
C LEU A 157 -12.11 17.52 16.85
N GLN A 158 -12.78 16.75 17.70
CA GLN A 158 -14.21 16.46 17.57
C GLN A 158 -15.07 17.71 17.79
N LEU A 159 -14.70 18.61 18.71
CA LEU A 159 -15.35 19.92 18.85
C LEU A 159 -15.15 20.75 17.58
N ALA A 160 -13.91 20.80 17.07
CA ALA A 160 -13.60 21.51 15.83
C ALA A 160 -14.32 20.91 14.61
N SER A 161 -14.66 19.62 14.56
CA SER A 161 -15.41 19.07 13.41
C SER A 161 -16.87 19.57 13.35
N LYS A 162 -17.44 19.96 14.50
CA LYS A 162 -18.83 20.44 14.65
C LYS A 162 -18.99 21.96 14.58
N GLY A 163 -17.89 22.71 14.74
CA GLY A 163 -17.93 24.17 14.82
C GLY A 163 -18.01 24.91 13.49
N GLN A 164 -18.42 26.18 13.59
CA GLN A 164 -18.51 27.16 12.51
C GLN A 164 -17.59 28.35 12.77
N HIS A 165 -16.42 28.33 12.16
CA HIS A 165 -15.38 29.36 12.37
C HIS A 165 -15.85 30.78 12.03
N THR A 166 -16.78 30.93 11.07
CA THR A 166 -17.34 32.23 10.66
C THR A 166 -18.08 32.98 11.77
N ASN A 167 -18.46 32.29 12.85
CA ASN A 167 -19.02 32.91 14.03
C ASN A 167 -17.98 33.69 14.84
N VAL A 168 -16.71 33.27 14.83
CA VAL A 168 -15.60 33.79 15.66
C VAL A 168 -14.60 34.61 14.84
N ASP A 169 -14.32 34.18 13.61
CA ASP A 169 -13.36 34.84 12.72
C ASP A 169 -13.97 36.06 12.04
N MET A 170 -13.15 37.11 11.87
CA MET A 170 -13.47 38.25 11.01
C MET A 170 -13.09 37.91 9.56
N LEU A 171 -14.05 37.97 8.65
CA LEU A 171 -13.85 37.70 7.22
C LEU A 171 -13.66 39.01 6.44
N VAL A 172 -13.09 38.93 5.24
CA VAL A 172 -12.91 40.10 4.34
C VAL A 172 -14.24 40.81 4.09
N LYS A 173 -15.34 40.07 3.91
CA LYS A 173 -16.67 40.67 3.72
C LYS A 173 -17.20 41.42 4.95
N ASP A 174 -16.72 41.07 6.15
CA ASP A 174 -17.13 41.76 7.38
C ASP A 174 -16.46 43.15 7.49
N ILE A 175 -15.34 43.36 6.78
CA ILE A 175 -14.61 44.63 6.73
C ILE A 175 -15.05 45.47 5.52
N TYR A 176 -15.16 44.85 4.35
CA TYR A 176 -15.35 45.55 3.06
C TYR A 176 -16.77 45.41 2.47
N GLY A 177 -17.69 44.71 3.15
CA GLY A 177 -19.04 44.46 2.66
C GLY A 177 -19.14 43.45 1.51
N GLY A 178 -18.03 42.82 1.11
CA GLY A 178 -17.98 41.87 -0.01
C GLY A 178 -16.56 41.34 -0.29
N ALA A 179 -16.30 40.89 -1.51
CA ALA A 179 -14.96 40.56 -1.96
C ALA A 179 -14.12 41.83 -2.21
N TYR A 180 -12.83 41.79 -1.91
CA TYR A 180 -11.93 42.91 -2.19
C TYR A 180 -11.27 42.71 -3.57
N GLN A 181 -11.95 43.21 -4.61
CA GLN A 181 -11.61 42.94 -6.01
C GLN A 181 -10.20 43.41 -6.41
N THR A 182 -9.76 44.58 -5.92
CA THR A 182 -8.46 45.16 -6.28
C THR A 182 -7.27 44.26 -5.90
N LEU A 183 -7.37 43.58 -4.75
CA LEU A 183 -6.34 42.64 -4.29
C LEU A 183 -6.69 41.17 -4.61
N GLY A 184 -7.82 40.92 -5.27
CA GLY A 184 -8.29 39.57 -5.58
C GLY A 184 -8.67 38.74 -4.35
N LEU A 185 -9.01 39.36 -3.22
CA LEU A 185 -9.36 38.63 -1.99
C LEU A 185 -10.85 38.27 -1.98
N SER A 186 -11.15 36.98 -1.82
CA SER A 186 -12.52 36.49 -1.66
C SER A 186 -13.15 37.04 -0.38
N GLY A 187 -14.44 37.38 -0.42
CA GLY A 187 -15.17 37.85 0.76
C GLY A 187 -15.26 36.81 1.89
N ASN A 188 -15.13 35.52 1.57
CA ASN A 188 -15.12 34.44 2.56
C ASN A 188 -13.73 34.14 3.14
N LEU A 189 -12.69 34.86 2.70
CA LEU A 189 -11.35 34.73 3.26
C LEU A 189 -11.31 35.25 4.70
N ILE A 190 -10.62 34.55 5.60
CA ILE A 190 -10.36 35.03 6.95
C ILE A 190 -9.41 36.23 6.87
N ALA A 191 -9.86 37.38 7.36
CA ALA A 191 -9.05 38.59 7.46
C ALA A 191 -8.36 38.66 8.83
N SER A 192 -9.04 38.25 9.90
CA SER A 192 -8.49 38.19 11.25
C SER A 192 -9.11 37.03 12.04
N SER A 193 -8.29 36.02 12.33
CA SER A 193 -8.67 34.88 13.17
C SER A 193 -9.06 35.36 14.56
N PHE A 194 -10.17 34.84 15.11
CA PHE A 194 -10.78 35.31 16.37
C PHE A 194 -11.22 36.78 16.39
N GLY A 195 -11.17 37.51 15.28
CA GLY A 195 -11.36 38.97 15.26
C GLY A 195 -12.72 39.44 15.75
N LYS A 196 -13.79 38.62 15.67
CA LYS A 196 -15.11 39.00 16.19
C LYS A 196 -15.18 38.94 17.71
N SER A 197 -14.29 38.20 18.36
CA SER A 197 -14.29 38.05 19.83
C SER A 197 -13.95 39.35 20.56
N ALA A 198 -13.24 40.27 19.90
CA ALA A 198 -12.91 41.58 20.46
C ALA A 198 -14.02 42.64 20.25
N THR A 199 -14.95 42.40 19.33
CA THR A 199 -15.90 43.45 18.86
C THR A 199 -17.35 43.10 19.11
N VAL A 200 -17.68 41.82 19.29
CA VAL A 200 -19.06 41.36 19.50
C VAL A 200 -19.24 40.97 20.96
N ASP A 201 -20.21 41.61 21.61
CA ASP A 201 -20.61 41.29 22.99
C ASP A 201 -21.53 40.05 23.00
N LYS A 202 -20.93 38.88 22.75
CA LYS A 202 -21.59 37.58 22.84
C LYS A 202 -20.61 36.48 23.25
N ASP A 203 -21.14 35.45 23.90
CA ASP A 203 -20.39 34.22 24.13
C ASP A 203 -20.30 33.39 22.84
N PHE A 204 -19.13 32.78 22.61
CA PHE A 204 -18.89 31.87 21.49
C PHE A 204 -18.97 30.42 21.96
N SER A 205 -19.50 29.54 21.12
CA SER A 205 -19.53 28.11 21.42
C SER A 205 -18.11 27.53 21.43
N LYS A 206 -17.92 26.45 22.20
CA LYS A 206 -16.61 25.76 22.29
C LYS A 206 -16.21 25.18 20.94
N GLU A 207 -17.18 24.66 20.21
CA GLU A 207 -17.06 24.09 18.88
C GLU A 207 -16.56 25.15 17.90
N ASP A 208 -17.17 26.34 17.88
CA ASP A 208 -16.78 27.44 17.00
C ASP A 208 -15.37 27.94 17.29
N MET A 209 -15.02 28.09 18.58
CA MET A 209 -13.66 28.47 18.99
C MET A 209 -12.63 27.41 18.61
N ALA A 210 -12.93 26.13 18.83
CA ALA A 210 -12.05 25.02 18.43
C ALA A 210 -11.85 24.99 16.90
N LYS A 211 -12.91 25.23 16.12
CA LYS A 211 -12.84 25.32 14.66
C LYS A 211 -11.96 26.48 14.20
N SER A 212 -12.18 27.67 14.75
CA SER A 212 -11.39 28.87 14.44
C SER A 212 -9.92 28.67 14.80
N LEU A 213 -9.62 28.06 15.96
CA LEU A 213 -8.26 27.72 16.36
C LEU A 213 -7.58 26.76 15.39
N LEU A 214 -8.28 25.69 14.99
CA LEU A 214 -7.77 24.70 14.03
C LEU A 214 -7.47 25.36 12.68
N HIS A 215 -8.37 26.21 12.19
CA HIS A 215 -8.19 26.95 10.95
C HIS A 215 -7.02 27.92 11.01
N MET A 216 -6.88 28.68 12.10
CA MET A 216 -5.78 29.63 12.29
C MET A 216 -4.43 28.93 12.19
N ILE A 217 -4.24 27.84 12.95
CA ILE A 217 -2.99 27.09 12.99
C ILE A 217 -2.72 26.40 11.65
N SER A 218 -3.72 25.75 11.07
CA SER A 218 -3.56 25.05 9.77
C SER A 218 -3.26 26.03 8.62
N ASN A 219 -3.88 27.22 8.62
CA ASN A 219 -3.61 28.25 7.61
C ASN A 219 -2.21 28.84 7.76
N ASP A 220 -1.75 29.09 8.99
CA ASP A 220 -0.39 29.56 9.28
C ASP A 220 0.67 28.56 8.78
N ILE A 221 0.48 27.27 9.11
CA ILE A 221 1.33 26.18 8.63
C ILE A 221 1.35 26.13 7.10
N GLY A 222 0.18 26.16 6.46
CA GLY A 222 0.07 26.12 5.00
C GLY A 222 0.74 27.33 4.31
N GLN A 223 0.64 28.52 4.92
CA GLN A 223 1.29 29.73 4.43
C GLN A 223 2.82 29.65 4.51
N LEU A 224 3.34 29.26 5.67
CA LEU A 224 4.78 29.08 5.89
C LEU A 224 5.35 28.00 4.94
N ALA A 225 4.65 26.86 4.84
CA ALA A 225 5.03 25.78 3.94
C ALA A 225 5.09 26.24 2.47
N CYS A 226 4.05 26.95 2.00
CA CYS A 226 4.01 27.50 0.64
C CYS A 226 5.12 28.53 0.40
N LEU A 227 5.39 29.40 1.36
CA LEU A 227 6.45 30.41 1.27
C LEU A 227 7.83 29.75 1.10
N HIS A 228 8.15 28.76 1.96
CA HIS A 228 9.41 28.03 1.87
C HIS A 228 9.51 27.21 0.58
N ALA A 229 8.43 26.54 0.15
CA ALA A 229 8.43 25.81 -1.11
C ALA A 229 8.74 26.74 -2.29
N LYS A 230 8.10 27.91 -2.37
CA LYS A 230 8.37 28.91 -3.42
C LYS A 230 9.78 29.48 -3.34
N LEU A 231 10.26 29.82 -2.14
CA LEU A 231 11.60 30.37 -1.93
C LEU A 231 12.70 29.41 -2.42
N HIS A 232 12.47 28.11 -2.27
CA HIS A 232 13.42 27.06 -2.65
C HIS A 232 13.10 26.37 -3.99
N ASN A 233 12.13 26.87 -4.76
CA ASN A 233 11.68 26.32 -6.05
C ASN A 233 11.28 24.84 -5.97
N LEU A 234 10.50 24.48 -4.96
CA LEU A 234 9.98 23.13 -4.76
C LEU A 234 8.47 23.08 -5.08
N ASP A 235 8.06 22.05 -5.81
CA ASP A 235 6.67 21.81 -6.21
C ASP A 235 5.96 20.78 -5.32
N LYS A 236 6.69 20.06 -4.47
CA LYS A 236 6.16 19.00 -3.58
C LYS A 236 6.45 19.28 -2.12
N ILE A 237 5.39 19.24 -1.31
CA ILE A 237 5.46 19.33 0.15
C ILE A 237 4.85 18.08 0.75
N TYR A 238 5.64 17.29 1.47
CA TYR A 238 5.14 16.20 2.30
C TYR A 238 4.86 16.70 3.72
N PHE A 239 3.69 16.38 4.22
CA PHE A 239 3.27 16.70 5.58
C PHE A 239 3.40 15.47 6.47
N GLY A 240 4.11 15.63 7.58
CA GLY A 240 4.33 14.61 8.60
C GLY A 240 3.76 15.02 9.96
N GLY A 241 3.75 14.09 10.91
CA GLY A 241 3.38 14.32 12.31
C GLY A 241 1.92 13.97 12.65
N PHE A 242 1.65 13.80 13.94
CA PHE A 242 0.33 13.30 14.40
C PHE A 242 -0.80 14.33 14.32
N PHE A 243 -0.50 15.62 14.16
CA PHE A 243 -1.52 16.68 14.12
C PHE A 243 -2.51 16.55 12.93
N ILE A 244 -2.03 15.96 11.84
CA ILE A 244 -2.79 15.77 10.59
C ILE A 244 -3.48 14.40 10.51
N ARG A 245 -3.08 13.44 11.35
CA ARG A 245 -3.46 12.04 11.19
C ARG A 245 -4.92 11.76 11.48
N GLY A 246 -5.63 11.21 10.51
CA GLY A 246 -7.05 10.90 10.66
C GLY A 246 -7.94 12.15 10.75
N HIS A 247 -7.42 13.32 10.34
CA HIS A 247 -8.12 14.60 10.46
C HIS A 247 -8.28 15.31 9.10
N PRO A 248 -9.28 14.90 8.28
CA PRO A 248 -9.54 15.48 6.96
C PRO A 248 -9.73 17.01 6.96
N VAL A 249 -10.26 17.58 8.05
CA VAL A 249 -10.43 19.03 8.20
C VAL A 249 -9.08 19.77 8.18
N THR A 250 -8.08 19.22 8.89
CA THR A 250 -6.72 19.78 8.94
C THR A 250 -6.08 19.69 7.55
N MET A 251 -6.12 18.50 6.93
CA MET A 251 -5.59 18.27 5.58
C MET A 251 -6.24 19.22 4.56
N ARG A 252 -7.57 19.37 4.60
CA ARG A 252 -8.32 20.29 3.73
C ARG A 252 -7.79 21.70 3.84
N THR A 253 -7.61 22.18 5.07
CA THR A 253 -7.26 23.58 5.33
C THR A 253 -5.85 23.87 4.86
N ILE A 254 -4.91 22.94 5.11
CA ILE A 254 -3.53 23.01 4.59
C ILE A 254 -3.53 23.00 3.06
N THR A 255 -4.21 22.05 2.41
CA THR A 255 -4.28 21.97 0.94
C THR A 255 -4.90 23.22 0.34
N TYR A 256 -5.98 23.75 0.93
CA TYR A 256 -6.61 24.99 0.48
C TYR A 256 -5.65 26.18 0.60
N SER A 257 -4.97 26.33 1.74
CA SER A 257 -4.00 27.40 1.97
C SER A 257 -2.87 27.33 0.93
N ILE A 258 -2.26 26.15 0.74
CA ILE A 258 -1.20 25.97 -0.27
C ILE A 258 -1.71 26.32 -1.66
N ASN A 259 -2.84 25.76 -2.11
CA ASN A 259 -3.37 26.04 -3.45
C ASN A 259 -3.70 27.52 -3.66
N PHE A 260 -4.19 28.21 -2.63
CA PHE A 260 -4.49 29.63 -2.68
C PHE A 260 -3.24 30.48 -2.91
N PHE A 261 -2.16 30.26 -2.14
CA PHE A 261 -0.92 31.02 -2.26
C PHE A 261 0.00 30.55 -3.40
N SER A 262 -0.11 29.27 -3.77
CA SER A 262 0.67 28.68 -4.86
C SER A 262 0.04 28.86 -6.23
N LYS A 263 -1.27 29.13 -6.31
CA LYS A 263 -2.06 29.06 -7.55
C LYS A 263 -1.98 27.68 -8.23
N GLY A 264 -1.80 26.63 -7.44
CA GLY A 264 -1.68 25.24 -7.91
C GLY A 264 -0.27 24.83 -8.37
N GLU A 265 0.72 25.71 -8.27
CA GLU A 265 2.13 25.39 -8.62
C GLU A 265 2.79 24.43 -7.62
N VAL A 266 2.26 24.35 -6.40
CA VAL A 266 2.81 23.55 -5.30
C VAL A 266 1.75 22.57 -4.82
N GLN A 267 2.12 21.30 -4.70
CA GLN A 267 1.28 20.19 -4.28
C GLN A 267 1.53 19.83 -2.82
N ALA A 268 0.44 19.81 -2.04
CA ALA A 268 0.41 19.28 -0.68
C ALA A 268 0.19 17.75 -0.71
N LEU A 269 1.10 17.01 -0.09
CA LEU A 269 1.09 15.55 0.01
C LEU A 269 1.07 15.13 1.47
N PHE A 270 0.23 14.18 1.81
CA PHE A 270 0.13 13.57 3.15
C PHE A 270 0.65 12.14 3.09
N LEU A 271 1.01 11.57 4.25
CA LEU A 271 1.66 10.27 4.35
C LEU A 271 0.84 9.34 5.23
N ARG A 272 0.67 8.08 4.83
CA ARG A 272 -0.06 7.10 5.64
C ARG A 272 0.64 6.80 6.97
N HIS A 273 1.97 6.86 6.96
CA HIS A 273 2.82 6.65 8.14
C HIS A 273 3.36 7.97 8.75
N GLU A 274 2.71 9.11 8.49
CA GLU A 274 3.11 10.46 8.91
C GLU A 274 3.55 10.59 10.39
N GLY A 275 2.90 9.86 11.30
CA GLY A 275 3.19 9.90 12.74
C GLY A 275 4.39 9.06 13.17
N TYR A 276 4.89 8.13 12.34
CA TYR A 276 5.91 7.15 12.73
C TYR A 276 7.28 7.40 12.11
N LEU A 277 7.44 8.40 11.25
CA LEU A 277 8.65 8.65 10.48
C LEU A 277 9.93 8.67 11.34
N GLY A 278 9.92 9.36 12.48
CA GLY A 278 11.06 9.38 13.40
C GLY A 278 11.39 8.00 13.99
N ALA A 279 10.39 7.23 14.41
CA ALA A 279 10.57 5.88 14.94
C ALA A 279 11.11 4.92 13.87
N ILE A 280 10.63 5.03 12.64
CA ILE A 280 11.14 4.28 11.48
C ILE A 280 12.63 4.60 11.27
N GLY A 281 13.02 5.87 11.26
CA GLY A 281 14.42 6.23 11.09
C GLY A 281 15.32 5.74 12.22
N ALA A 282 14.84 5.73 13.46
CA ALA A 282 15.57 5.16 14.60
C ALA A 282 15.74 3.64 14.44
N PHE A 283 14.68 2.93 14.02
CA PHE A 283 14.73 1.51 13.69
C PHE A 283 15.77 1.24 12.58
N LEU A 284 15.71 1.99 11.47
CA LEU A 284 16.63 1.81 10.33
C LEU A 284 18.09 2.03 10.73
N LYS A 285 18.39 3.02 11.57
CA LYS A 285 19.74 3.22 12.12
C LYS A 285 20.22 2.06 13.00
N GLY A 286 19.31 1.39 13.69
CA GLY A 286 19.63 0.16 14.42
C GLY A 286 19.90 -1.00 13.48
N ALA A 287 19.05 -1.13 12.46
CA ALA A 287 19.10 -2.17 11.44
C ALA A 287 20.23 -1.97 10.41
N GLU A 288 20.93 -0.83 10.39
CA GLU A 288 22.07 -0.58 9.47
C GLU A 288 23.17 -1.65 9.57
N GLN A 289 23.32 -2.30 10.74
CA GLN A 289 24.21 -3.46 10.91
C GLN A 289 23.79 -4.68 10.05
N ASP A 290 22.49 -4.78 9.74
CA ASP A 290 21.86 -5.82 8.92
C ASP A 290 21.55 -5.36 7.47
N ASN A 291 21.99 -4.15 7.10
CA ASN A 291 21.83 -3.52 5.78
C ASN A 291 20.37 -3.52 5.26
N PRO A 292 19.50 -2.60 5.75
CA PRO A 292 18.06 -2.63 5.51
C PRO A 292 17.66 -2.43 4.03
N ASN A 293 18.57 -1.94 3.20
CA ASN A 293 18.39 -1.80 1.74
C ASN A 293 18.47 -3.15 0.99
N LEU A 294 18.81 -4.26 1.67
CA LEU A 294 18.78 -5.61 1.10
C LEU A 294 17.36 -6.18 1.01
N TYR A 295 16.41 -5.62 1.75
CA TYR A 295 15.06 -6.15 1.87
C TYR A 295 14.04 -5.19 1.26
N SER A 296 13.00 -5.76 0.68
CA SER A 296 11.79 -5.00 0.33
C SER A 296 10.75 -5.16 1.42
N TRP A 297 9.83 -4.20 1.50
CA TRP A 297 8.77 -4.19 2.50
C TRP A 297 7.41 -4.07 1.82
N GLY A 298 6.40 -4.73 2.37
CA GLY A 298 5.02 -4.66 1.92
C GLY A 298 4.07 -4.43 3.09
N GLU A 299 2.94 -3.78 2.85
CA GLU A 299 1.93 -3.61 3.88
C GLU A 299 1.16 -4.90 4.13
N ASN A 300 0.86 -5.19 5.40
CA ASN A 300 -0.06 -6.25 5.77
C ASN A 300 -1.49 -5.70 5.96
N TYR A 301 -2.36 -5.94 4.98
CA TYR A 301 -3.76 -5.48 5.01
C TYR A 301 -4.67 -6.18 6.04
N ALA A 302 -4.31 -7.38 6.52
CA ALA A 302 -5.18 -8.15 7.41
C ALA A 302 -5.35 -7.48 8.78
N SER A 303 -4.25 -7.00 9.33
CA SER A 303 -4.14 -6.39 10.66
C SER A 303 -4.13 -4.85 10.63
N SER A 304 -3.74 -4.24 9.51
CA SER A 304 -3.64 -2.78 9.43
C SER A 304 -4.98 -2.07 9.68
N SER A 305 -4.95 -0.99 10.45
CA SER A 305 -6.06 -0.06 10.68
C SER A 305 -6.14 0.93 9.53
N GLY A 306 -7.33 1.18 8.98
CA GLY A 306 -7.50 2.05 7.82
C GLY A 306 -7.10 3.52 8.08
N LEU A 307 -6.88 4.29 7.01
CA LEU A 307 -6.45 5.69 7.02
C LEU A 307 -7.33 6.64 7.86
N LEU A 308 -8.63 6.30 8.00
CA LEU A 308 -9.61 7.00 8.84
C LEU A 308 -10.20 6.09 9.94
N SER A 309 -9.44 5.10 10.41
CA SER A 309 -9.81 4.35 11.60
C SER A 309 -9.90 5.33 12.78
N THR A 310 -11.12 5.74 13.11
CA THR A 310 -11.42 6.34 14.41
C THR A 310 -11.64 5.19 15.36
N SER A 311 -10.93 5.16 16.49
CA SER A 311 -11.29 4.26 17.59
C SER A 311 -12.81 4.32 17.83
N PRO A 312 -13.51 3.18 17.86
CA PRO A 312 -14.95 3.18 18.10
C PRO A 312 -15.27 3.73 19.50
N ASP A 313 -16.49 4.23 19.61
CA ASP A 313 -17.10 5.06 20.65
C ASP A 313 -16.56 5.01 22.09
N VAL A 314 -16.64 6.19 22.72
CA VAL A 314 -16.36 6.50 24.12
C VAL A 314 -17.35 5.79 25.05
N CYS A 315 -17.22 4.49 25.23
CA CYS A 315 -17.93 3.76 26.29
C CYS A 315 -16.95 2.85 27.05
N PRO A 316 -16.39 3.30 28.19
CA PRO A 316 -15.35 2.57 28.94
C PRO A 316 -15.80 1.25 29.55
N MET A 317 -17.11 0.96 29.57
CA MET A 317 -17.68 -0.15 30.34
C MET A 317 -17.79 -1.49 29.59
N GLN A 318 -17.39 -1.57 28.32
CA GLN A 318 -17.41 -2.82 27.54
C GLN A 318 -16.03 -3.28 27.04
N ARG A 319 -14.94 -2.85 27.70
CA ARG A 319 -13.59 -3.39 27.43
C ARG A 319 -13.44 -4.80 28.00
N GLU A 320 -14.06 -5.79 27.37
CA GLU A 320 -13.59 -7.17 27.43
C GLU A 320 -12.42 -7.31 26.44
N ARG A 321 -11.17 -7.33 26.96
CA ARG A 321 -9.92 -7.88 26.37
C ARG A 321 -9.61 -7.71 24.86
N SER A 322 -10.32 -6.90 24.10
CA SER A 322 -10.04 -6.60 22.69
C SER A 322 -9.37 -5.23 22.60
N GLY A 323 -8.05 -5.23 22.73
CA GLY A 323 -7.20 -4.05 22.56
C GLY A 323 -7.09 -3.65 21.09
N THR A 324 -8.14 -3.06 20.52
CA THR A 324 -8.13 -2.49 19.18
C THR A 324 -7.41 -1.15 19.19
N PHE A 325 -6.09 -1.19 19.04
CA PHE A 325 -5.27 -0.01 18.75
C PHE A 325 -5.22 0.21 17.23
N ASP A 326 -5.19 1.48 16.79
CA ASP A 326 -4.83 1.78 15.39
C ASP A 326 -3.40 1.28 15.17
N MET A 327 -3.27 0.19 14.42
CA MET A 327 -2.02 -0.50 14.18
C MET A 327 -1.82 -0.58 12.68
N LEU A 328 -0.73 -0.03 12.17
CA LEU A 328 -0.25 -0.33 10.82
C LEU A 328 0.76 -1.47 10.94
N GLU A 329 0.81 -2.34 9.94
CA GLU A 329 1.76 -3.44 9.88
C GLU A 329 2.46 -3.53 8.52
N MET A 330 3.76 -3.81 8.56
CA MET A 330 4.57 -4.04 7.37
C MET A 330 5.36 -5.33 7.50
N ASP A 331 5.25 -6.19 6.49
CA ASP A 331 6.02 -7.42 6.39
C ASP A 331 7.32 -7.18 5.61
N ARG A 332 8.42 -7.70 6.15
CA ARG A 332 9.70 -7.77 5.45
C ARG A 332 9.62 -8.88 4.42
N LEU A 333 9.81 -8.54 3.16
CA LEU A 333 9.95 -9.52 2.11
C LEU A 333 11.38 -10.08 2.17
N GLU A 334 11.51 -11.39 2.02
CA GLU A 334 12.82 -12.07 2.09
C GLU A 334 13.79 -11.61 0.99
N ARG A 335 13.25 -11.04 -0.09
CA ARG A 335 13.97 -10.75 -1.32
C ARG A 335 13.89 -9.27 -1.65
N MET A 336 14.98 -8.78 -2.24
CA MET A 336 15.01 -7.46 -2.84
C MET A 336 14.19 -7.48 -4.13
N LEU A 337 13.14 -6.68 -4.16
CA LEU A 337 12.30 -6.46 -5.33
C LEU A 337 12.74 -5.20 -6.07
N VAL A 338 12.74 -5.27 -7.40
CA VAL A 338 13.16 -4.20 -8.32
C VAL A 338 12.25 -4.15 -9.54
N ASN A 339 12.28 -3.02 -10.24
CA ASN A 339 11.57 -2.86 -11.51
C ASN A 339 12.05 -3.86 -12.57
N LEU A 340 11.12 -4.38 -13.38
CA LEU A 340 11.42 -5.06 -14.63
C LEU A 340 12.23 -4.10 -15.51
N PRO A 341 13.45 -4.47 -15.94
CA PRO A 341 14.32 -3.59 -16.73
C PRO A 341 13.71 -3.13 -18.06
N LEU A 342 12.78 -3.95 -18.58
CA LEU A 342 12.08 -3.75 -19.84
C LEU A 342 10.84 -2.85 -19.70
N LEU A 343 10.46 -2.40 -18.50
CA LEU A 343 9.44 -1.35 -18.36
C LEU A 343 9.87 -0.10 -19.12
N GLN A 344 8.96 0.44 -19.94
CA GLN A 344 9.26 1.63 -20.73
C GLN A 344 9.57 2.83 -19.84
N ASP A 345 8.68 3.12 -18.91
CA ASP A 345 8.84 4.17 -17.91
C ASP A 345 8.31 3.66 -16.55
N PRO A 346 9.21 3.28 -15.64
CA PRO A 346 8.82 2.84 -14.30
C PRO A 346 8.11 3.91 -13.48
N SER A 347 8.30 5.20 -13.78
CA SER A 347 7.72 6.29 -12.98
C SER A 347 6.23 6.52 -13.22
N THR A 348 5.74 6.15 -14.40
CA THR A 348 4.33 6.27 -14.80
C THR A 348 3.61 4.93 -14.89
N TYR A 349 4.33 3.82 -14.63
CA TYR A 349 3.77 2.49 -14.65
C TYR A 349 2.80 2.28 -13.47
N VAL A 350 1.59 1.84 -13.80
CA VAL A 350 0.57 1.40 -12.85
C VAL A 350 0.27 -0.06 -13.16
N ALA A 351 0.46 -0.93 -12.17
CA ALA A 351 0.23 -2.36 -12.35
C ALA A 351 -1.26 -2.65 -12.57
N ASP A 352 -2.12 -2.11 -11.72
CA ASP A 352 -3.56 -2.39 -11.68
C ASP A 352 -4.32 -1.72 -12.85
N THR A 353 -5.13 -2.50 -13.55
CA THR A 353 -5.91 -2.02 -14.71
C THR A 353 -7.15 -1.23 -14.31
N VAL A 354 -7.72 -1.51 -13.13
CA VAL A 354 -8.95 -0.87 -12.64
C VAL A 354 -8.75 -0.36 -11.22
N ASP A 355 -8.95 0.94 -11.04
CA ASP A 355 -9.06 1.58 -9.73
C ASP A 355 -10.50 1.48 -9.22
N LEU A 356 -10.71 0.66 -8.20
CA LEU A 356 -12.03 0.46 -7.57
C LEU A 356 -12.35 1.59 -6.57
N THR A 357 -11.41 2.46 -6.25
CA THR A 357 -11.67 3.70 -5.49
C THR A 357 -12.50 4.66 -6.35
N ASP A 358 -12.15 4.76 -7.62
CA ASP A 358 -12.81 5.65 -8.59
C ASP A 358 -14.03 4.97 -9.25
N ASP A 359 -13.92 3.69 -9.59
CA ASP A 359 -14.98 2.98 -10.32
C ASP A 359 -15.97 2.30 -9.36
N VAL A 360 -17.04 3.03 -9.04
CA VAL A 360 -18.09 2.56 -8.11
C VAL A 360 -18.78 1.27 -8.59
N LEU A 361 -19.04 1.13 -9.89
CA LEU A 361 -19.72 -0.05 -10.43
C LEU A 361 -18.82 -1.29 -10.36
N ALA A 362 -17.54 -1.13 -10.73
CA ALA A 362 -16.55 -2.19 -10.58
C ALA A 362 -16.37 -2.56 -9.11
N ARG A 363 -16.29 -1.57 -8.22
CA ARG A 363 -16.15 -1.79 -6.77
C ARG A 363 -17.29 -2.63 -6.21
N GLN A 364 -18.52 -2.25 -6.50
CA GLN A 364 -19.71 -2.99 -6.03
C GLN A 364 -19.70 -4.43 -6.55
N TYR A 365 -19.39 -4.61 -7.83
CA TYR A 365 -19.30 -5.93 -8.44
C TYR A 365 -18.24 -6.81 -7.75
N TRP A 366 -17.00 -6.33 -7.68
CA TRP A 366 -15.90 -7.11 -7.12
C TRP A 366 -16.12 -7.42 -5.64
N LEU A 367 -16.50 -6.45 -4.81
CA LEU A 367 -16.80 -6.71 -3.40
C LEU A 367 -17.88 -7.77 -3.22
N SER A 368 -18.92 -7.77 -4.06
CA SER A 368 -19.97 -8.79 -4.03
C SER A 368 -19.42 -10.17 -4.41
N CYS A 369 -18.59 -10.27 -5.45
CA CYS A 369 -17.95 -11.54 -5.82
C CYS A 369 -17.05 -12.11 -4.70
N PHE A 370 -16.31 -11.25 -4.00
CA PHE A 370 -15.48 -11.68 -2.86
C PHE A 370 -16.33 -12.12 -1.66
N GLU A 371 -17.44 -11.43 -1.37
CA GLU A 371 -18.39 -11.85 -0.33
C GLU A 371 -19.07 -13.19 -0.66
N GLU A 372 -19.52 -13.39 -1.90
CA GLU A 372 -20.17 -14.63 -2.36
C GLU A 372 -19.22 -15.83 -2.35
N SER A 373 -17.95 -15.63 -2.71
CA SER A 373 -16.95 -16.70 -2.74
C SER A 373 -16.40 -17.09 -1.36
N LEU A 374 -16.63 -16.26 -0.34
CA LEU A 374 -16.06 -16.40 1.00
C LEU A 374 -16.33 -17.77 1.63
N ASP A 375 -17.58 -18.24 1.59
CA ASP A 375 -17.95 -19.53 2.18
C ASP A 375 -17.22 -20.71 1.50
N GLY A 376 -16.96 -20.61 0.19
CA GLY A 376 -16.19 -21.59 -0.56
C GLY A 376 -14.70 -21.60 -0.15
N VAL A 377 -14.13 -20.41 0.06
CA VAL A 377 -12.74 -20.26 0.54
C VAL A 377 -12.60 -20.79 1.97
N THR A 378 -13.53 -20.46 2.87
CA THR A 378 -13.54 -20.95 4.25
C THR A 378 -13.58 -22.47 4.32
N LYS A 379 -14.47 -23.11 3.54
CA LYS A 379 -14.54 -24.58 3.47
C LYS A 379 -13.24 -25.19 2.96
N ARG A 380 -12.61 -24.56 1.97
CA ARG A 380 -11.33 -25.03 1.40
C ARG A 380 -10.19 -24.89 2.40
N ALA A 381 -10.14 -23.79 3.15
CA ALA A 381 -9.16 -23.59 4.22
C ALA A 381 -9.28 -24.68 5.30
N ALA A 382 -10.49 -24.95 5.80
CA ALA A 382 -10.69 -26.03 6.77
C ALA A 382 -10.27 -27.42 6.22
N ALA A 383 -10.56 -27.70 4.94
CA ALA A 383 -10.22 -28.96 4.30
C ALA A 383 -8.72 -29.14 3.95
N SER A 384 -7.94 -28.06 3.97
CA SER A 384 -6.50 -28.14 3.69
C SER A 384 -5.71 -28.75 4.84
N GLN A 385 -6.22 -28.66 6.07
CA GLN A 385 -5.59 -29.16 7.30
C GLN A 385 -6.52 -30.11 8.08
N PRO A 386 -6.87 -31.29 7.51
CA PRO A 386 -7.84 -32.22 8.12
C PRO A 386 -7.37 -32.78 9.48
N ASP A 387 -6.06 -32.82 9.72
CA ASP A 387 -5.47 -33.37 10.95
C ASP A 387 -5.42 -32.36 12.11
N SER A 388 -5.78 -31.09 11.85
CA SER A 388 -5.82 -30.03 12.87
C SER A 388 -7.23 -29.89 13.44
N ALA A 389 -7.40 -30.23 14.72
CA ALA A 389 -8.69 -30.20 15.40
C ALA A 389 -9.35 -28.81 15.46
N ASP A 390 -8.54 -27.75 15.45
CA ASP A 390 -8.96 -26.35 15.52
C ASP A 390 -9.05 -25.67 14.13
N ALA A 391 -8.83 -26.39 13.03
CA ALA A 391 -8.91 -25.85 11.67
C ALA A 391 -10.27 -25.24 11.33
N ALA A 392 -11.37 -25.90 11.74
CA ALA A 392 -12.72 -25.37 11.51
C ALA A 392 -12.96 -24.04 12.26
N GLU A 393 -12.46 -23.92 13.49
CA GLU A 393 -12.58 -22.70 14.31
C GLU A 393 -11.76 -21.56 13.70
N ARG A 394 -10.50 -21.82 13.32
CA ARG A 394 -9.65 -20.82 12.64
C ARG A 394 -10.27 -20.35 11.33
N ALA A 395 -10.86 -21.25 10.55
CA ALA A 395 -11.51 -20.92 9.29
C ALA A 395 -12.74 -20.02 9.49
N ASP A 396 -13.51 -20.22 10.57
CA ASP A 396 -14.63 -19.34 10.90
C ASP A 396 -14.17 -17.96 11.42
N LYS A 397 -13.07 -17.90 12.19
CA LYS A 397 -12.44 -16.63 12.57
C LYS A 397 -11.93 -15.85 11.34
N PHE A 398 -11.28 -16.53 10.39
CA PHE A 398 -10.94 -15.97 9.07
C PHE A 398 -12.15 -15.39 8.37
N ARG A 399 -13.25 -16.15 8.31
CA ARG A 399 -14.49 -15.74 7.64
C ARG A 399 -15.06 -14.45 8.22
N HIS A 400 -15.11 -14.35 9.55
CA HIS A 400 -15.61 -13.15 10.23
C HIS A 400 -14.70 -11.95 9.94
N LYS A 401 -13.39 -12.09 10.15
CA LYS A 401 -12.42 -11.00 9.96
C LYS A 401 -12.41 -10.49 8.52
N TYR A 402 -12.36 -11.39 7.53
CA TYR A 402 -12.33 -10.98 6.13
C TYR A 402 -13.63 -10.31 5.70
N ARG A 403 -14.79 -10.77 6.20
CA ARG A 403 -16.08 -10.10 5.95
C ARG A 403 -16.11 -8.67 6.49
N GLU A 404 -15.64 -8.45 7.72
CA GLU A 404 -15.55 -7.10 8.29
C GLU A 404 -14.66 -6.19 7.43
N LYS A 405 -13.54 -6.71 6.92
CA LYS A 405 -12.67 -5.95 6.00
C LYS A 405 -13.36 -5.57 4.70
N LEU A 406 -14.11 -6.49 4.08
CA LEU A 406 -14.89 -6.19 2.88
C LEU A 406 -15.96 -5.11 3.14
N GLN A 407 -16.61 -5.15 4.32
CA GLN A 407 -17.58 -4.12 4.73
C GLN A 407 -16.91 -2.75 4.93
N THR A 408 -15.75 -2.72 5.58
CA THR A 408 -14.95 -1.49 5.72
C THR A 408 -14.59 -0.92 4.36
N LEU A 409 -14.09 -1.74 3.42
CA LEU A 409 -13.74 -1.31 2.06
C LEU A 409 -14.95 -0.86 1.23
N ARG A 410 -16.15 -1.36 1.53
CA ARG A 410 -17.39 -0.88 0.91
C ARG A 410 -17.73 0.55 1.35
N GLN A 411 -17.45 0.89 2.60
CA GLN A 411 -17.72 2.22 3.18
C GLN A 411 -16.58 3.20 2.94
N GLN A 412 -15.34 2.72 3.03
CA GLN A 412 -14.09 3.48 2.94
C GLN A 412 -13.13 2.78 1.96
N PRO A 413 -13.33 2.94 0.64
CA PRO A 413 -12.49 2.27 -0.35
C PRO A 413 -11.01 2.67 -0.27
N PHE A 414 -10.73 3.87 0.25
CA PHE A 414 -9.36 4.40 0.41
C PHE A 414 -8.66 3.94 1.70
N ALA A 415 -9.27 3.06 2.51
CA ALA A 415 -8.79 2.72 3.85
C ALA A 415 -7.32 2.23 3.86
N TYR A 416 -6.89 1.52 2.81
CA TYR A 416 -5.56 0.91 2.73
C TYR A 416 -4.76 1.37 1.50
N GLY A 417 -5.00 2.60 1.04
CA GLY A 417 -4.50 3.07 -0.25
C GLY A 417 -5.56 2.91 -1.35
N THR A 418 -5.11 2.83 -2.60
CA THR A 418 -6.00 2.57 -3.74
C THR A 418 -6.60 1.17 -3.66
N LEU A 419 -7.94 1.06 -3.74
CA LEU A 419 -8.61 -0.23 -3.81
C LEU A 419 -8.51 -0.81 -5.22
N THR A 420 -8.03 -2.03 -5.35
CA THR A 420 -7.91 -2.73 -6.63
C THR A 420 -8.30 -4.20 -6.45
N VAL A 421 -8.46 -4.91 -7.56
CA VAL A 421 -8.70 -6.37 -7.50
C VAL A 421 -7.51 -7.08 -6.85
N ARG A 422 -6.28 -6.62 -7.09
CA ARG A 422 -5.07 -7.13 -6.46
C ARG A 422 -5.09 -6.91 -4.95
N SER A 423 -5.42 -5.70 -4.46
CA SER A 423 -5.45 -5.46 -3.01
C SER A 423 -6.55 -6.28 -2.29
N LEU A 424 -7.67 -6.58 -2.95
CA LEU A 424 -8.69 -7.51 -2.43
C LEU A 424 -8.17 -8.97 -2.33
N LEU A 425 -7.42 -9.42 -3.32
CA LEU A 425 -6.77 -10.74 -3.34
C LEU A 425 -5.70 -10.82 -2.24
N ASP A 426 -4.80 -9.83 -2.19
CA ASP A 426 -3.74 -9.75 -1.18
C ASP A 426 -4.33 -9.70 0.25
N THR A 427 -5.40 -8.94 0.47
CA THR A 427 -6.12 -8.91 1.76
C THR A 427 -6.65 -10.29 2.16
N ARG A 428 -7.19 -11.07 1.21
CA ARG A 428 -7.67 -12.43 1.48
C ARG A 428 -6.52 -13.34 1.90
N GLU A 429 -5.41 -13.33 1.16
CA GLU A 429 -4.26 -14.17 1.45
C GLU A 429 -3.63 -13.79 2.80
N HIS A 430 -3.49 -12.50 3.10
CA HIS A 430 -2.99 -12.04 4.40
C HIS A 430 -3.90 -12.51 5.55
N CYS A 431 -5.22 -12.44 5.38
CA CYS A 431 -6.15 -12.97 6.39
C CYS A 431 -6.05 -14.48 6.53
N LEU A 432 -5.89 -15.24 5.44
CA LEU A 432 -5.69 -16.70 5.51
C LEU A 432 -4.40 -17.05 6.26
N ASN A 433 -3.30 -16.35 5.97
CA ASN A 433 -2.01 -16.54 6.62
C ASN A 433 -2.07 -16.26 8.12
N GLU A 434 -2.77 -15.20 8.54
CA GLU A 434 -2.95 -14.86 9.96
C GLU A 434 -3.66 -15.96 10.76
N PHE A 435 -4.55 -16.70 10.11
CA PHE A 435 -5.24 -17.86 10.71
C PHE A 435 -4.58 -19.20 10.35
N ASN A 436 -3.29 -19.17 9.98
CA ASN A 436 -2.44 -20.33 9.69
C ASN A 436 -2.93 -21.21 8.53
N PHE A 437 -3.47 -20.59 7.47
CA PHE A 437 -3.80 -21.26 6.20
C PHE A 437 -2.92 -20.75 5.05
N PRO A 438 -1.61 -21.05 5.03
CA PRO A 438 -0.68 -20.49 4.03
C PRO A 438 -0.89 -21.02 2.61
N ASP A 439 -1.49 -22.21 2.47
CA ASP A 439 -1.71 -22.81 1.17
C ASP A 439 -2.95 -23.72 1.11
N PRO A 440 -4.15 -23.12 1.06
CA PRO A 440 -5.40 -23.89 1.01
C PRO A 440 -5.64 -24.59 -0.34
N TYR A 441 -4.78 -24.37 -1.34
CA TYR A 441 -4.96 -24.86 -2.71
C TYR A 441 -3.97 -25.95 -3.13
N SER A 442 -2.99 -26.28 -2.28
CA SER A 442 -1.96 -27.32 -2.52
C SER A 442 -2.52 -28.62 -3.10
N LYS A 443 -3.56 -29.20 -2.47
CA LYS A 443 -4.21 -30.45 -2.92
C LYS A 443 -4.85 -30.34 -4.30
N VAL A 444 -5.36 -29.16 -4.67
CA VAL A 444 -5.93 -28.94 -6.02
C VAL A 444 -4.82 -28.84 -7.06
N ARG A 445 -3.71 -28.19 -6.72
CA ARG A 445 -2.55 -28.06 -7.61
C ARG A 445 -1.88 -29.41 -7.89
N SER A 446 -1.76 -30.29 -6.88
CA SER A 446 -1.16 -31.62 -7.07
C SER A 446 -1.91 -32.48 -8.09
N VAL A 447 -3.25 -32.36 -8.15
CA VAL A 447 -4.09 -33.04 -9.15
C VAL A 447 -3.85 -32.48 -10.56
N ILE A 448 -3.73 -31.15 -10.69
CA ILE A 448 -3.45 -30.49 -11.98
C ILE A 448 -2.08 -30.90 -12.53
N LEU A 449 -1.09 -31.05 -11.66
CA LEU A 449 0.28 -31.43 -12.02
C LEU A 449 0.47 -32.95 -12.27
N SER A 450 -0.62 -33.72 -12.34
CA SER A 450 -0.57 -35.15 -12.64
C SER A 450 -0.18 -35.43 -14.11
N PRO A 451 0.50 -36.55 -14.41
CA PRO A 451 1.03 -36.86 -15.75
C PRO A 451 0.01 -36.82 -16.90
N GLY A 452 -1.27 -37.08 -16.61
CA GLY A 452 -2.35 -37.07 -17.61
C GLY A 452 -2.69 -35.68 -18.17
N SER A 453 -2.39 -34.61 -17.42
CA SER A 453 -2.70 -33.22 -17.79
C SER A 453 -1.59 -32.55 -18.62
N LEU A 454 -0.38 -33.10 -18.63
CA LEU A 454 0.83 -32.50 -19.22
C LEU A 454 1.00 -32.78 -20.73
N MET A 455 0.09 -33.54 -21.35
CA MET A 455 0.24 -34.12 -22.70
C MET A 455 -0.23 -33.24 -23.87
N ARG A 456 -0.21 -31.90 -23.75
CA ARG A 456 -0.60 -30.99 -24.84
C ARG A 456 0.32 -29.79 -24.97
N LEU A 457 1.54 -30.02 -25.44
CA LEU A 457 2.46 -28.97 -25.88
C LEU A 457 3.10 -29.34 -27.20
N SER A 458 2.35 -29.19 -28.29
CA SER A 458 2.93 -29.10 -29.62
C SER A 458 2.09 -28.13 -30.42
N PHE A 459 2.70 -27.02 -30.86
CA PHE A 459 2.49 -26.32 -32.14
C PHE A 459 2.94 -24.86 -31.99
N LEU A 460 3.91 -24.46 -32.82
CA LEU A 460 3.91 -23.26 -33.68
C LEU A 460 5.32 -23.07 -34.28
N SER A 461 5.44 -23.27 -35.59
CA SER A 461 6.61 -22.88 -36.38
C SER A 461 6.12 -22.13 -37.62
N GLN A 462 6.36 -20.80 -37.67
CA GLN A 462 6.42 -19.94 -38.87
C GLN A 462 6.42 -18.44 -38.47
N ALA A 463 7.50 -17.98 -37.83
CA ALA A 463 7.82 -16.57 -37.63
C ALA A 463 9.35 -16.44 -37.43
N PRO A 464 9.98 -15.27 -37.70
CA PRO A 464 11.40 -15.07 -37.36
C PRO A 464 11.63 -15.27 -35.85
N ALA A 465 12.70 -15.99 -35.49
CA ALA A 465 12.95 -16.39 -34.11
C ALA A 465 13.43 -15.21 -33.23
N HIS A 466 12.85 -15.07 -32.04
CA HIS A 466 13.32 -14.14 -31.00
C HIS A 466 14.63 -14.64 -30.37
N LYS A 467 15.39 -13.76 -29.70
CA LYS A 467 16.64 -14.14 -29.00
C LYS A 467 16.36 -14.74 -27.64
N CYS A 468 15.46 -14.14 -26.85
CA CYS A 468 15.08 -14.67 -25.55
C CYS A 468 13.67 -14.21 -25.15
N ALA A 469 12.79 -15.16 -24.84
CA ALA A 469 11.44 -14.90 -24.36
C ALA A 469 11.38 -15.02 -22.84
N LEU A 470 10.97 -13.95 -22.16
CA LEU A 470 10.54 -14.02 -20.76
C LEU A 470 9.07 -14.36 -20.76
N ILE A 471 8.74 -15.51 -20.20
CA ILE A 471 7.42 -16.09 -20.23
C ILE A 471 6.92 -16.20 -18.80
N PHE A 472 5.91 -15.42 -18.47
CA PHE A 472 5.03 -15.72 -17.35
C PHE A 472 3.93 -16.67 -17.87
N ALA A 473 4.37 -17.90 -18.20
CA ALA A 473 3.74 -19.12 -18.78
C ALA A 473 3.49 -19.32 -20.32
N ASP A 474 4.06 -20.46 -20.80
CA ASP A 474 3.98 -21.31 -22.02
C ASP A 474 4.67 -20.99 -23.40
N ASN A 475 5.12 -22.06 -24.09
CA ASN A 475 6.45 -22.24 -24.72
C ASN A 475 6.56 -22.12 -26.28
N SER A 476 7.72 -21.66 -26.78
CA SER A 476 8.20 -21.84 -28.18
C SER A 476 9.74 -21.91 -28.24
N GLY A 477 10.34 -22.40 -29.33
CA GLY A 477 11.75 -22.87 -29.42
C GLY A 477 12.88 -21.82 -29.38
N ILE A 478 12.87 -20.95 -28.36
CA ILE A 478 13.81 -19.83 -28.09
C ILE A 478 14.50 -20.07 -26.73
N ASP A 479 15.54 -19.30 -26.37
CA ASP A 479 15.99 -19.23 -24.97
C ASP A 479 14.86 -18.66 -24.10
N VAL A 480 14.26 -19.47 -23.24
CA VAL A 480 13.07 -19.15 -22.45
C VAL A 480 13.43 -18.96 -20.99
N ILE A 481 12.99 -17.85 -20.41
CA ILE A 481 12.94 -17.65 -18.96
C ILE A 481 11.49 -17.84 -18.53
N LEU A 482 11.19 -18.93 -17.82
CA LEU A 482 9.89 -19.20 -17.25
C LEU A 482 9.83 -18.65 -15.82
N ALA A 483 9.06 -17.59 -15.62
CA ALA A 483 8.97 -16.89 -14.34
C ALA A 483 7.71 -17.29 -13.55
N CYS A 484 7.90 -17.95 -12.40
CA CYS A 484 6.83 -18.50 -11.55
C CYS A 484 6.73 -17.80 -10.19
N ASN A 485 5.60 -17.94 -9.48
CA ASN A 485 5.46 -17.34 -8.15
C ASN A 485 6.50 -17.90 -7.17
N SER A 486 7.02 -17.05 -6.28
CA SER A 486 7.94 -17.50 -5.23
C SER A 486 7.20 -18.29 -4.16
N GLY A 487 5.98 -17.88 -3.80
CA GLY A 487 5.12 -18.56 -2.84
C GLY A 487 3.71 -18.86 -3.37
N PRO A 488 2.91 -19.64 -2.62
CA PRO A 488 1.57 -20.05 -3.03
C PRO A 488 0.64 -18.85 -3.25
N ALA A 489 -0.18 -18.92 -4.30
CA ALA A 489 -1.21 -17.92 -4.58
C ALA A 489 -2.36 -18.56 -5.34
N LEU A 490 -3.51 -18.78 -4.69
CA LEU A 490 -4.59 -19.58 -5.27
C LEU A 490 -4.04 -20.91 -5.83
N ASN A 491 -4.44 -21.27 -7.05
CA ASN A 491 -4.00 -22.47 -7.75
C ASN A 491 -2.81 -22.22 -8.70
N ASP A 492 -2.10 -21.09 -8.57
CA ASP A 492 -0.94 -20.80 -9.40
C ASP A 492 0.26 -21.66 -9.01
N VAL A 493 1.09 -22.02 -9.99
CA VAL A 493 2.27 -22.86 -9.78
C VAL A 493 3.42 -22.02 -9.21
N THR A 494 4.05 -22.53 -8.16
CA THR A 494 5.25 -21.92 -7.55
C THR A 494 6.52 -22.32 -8.28
N TYR A 495 7.61 -21.59 -8.05
CA TYR A 495 8.93 -21.90 -8.61
C TYR A 495 9.40 -23.30 -8.20
N ASN A 496 9.30 -23.67 -6.93
CA ASN A 496 9.72 -24.98 -6.44
C ASN A 496 8.88 -26.12 -7.06
N GLU A 497 7.56 -25.95 -7.16
CA GLU A 497 6.70 -26.92 -7.86
C GLU A 497 7.07 -27.02 -9.35
N SER A 498 7.39 -25.90 -9.99
CA SER A 498 7.77 -25.86 -11.41
C SER A 498 9.08 -26.59 -11.68
N LEU A 499 10.05 -26.54 -10.77
CA LEU A 499 11.29 -27.32 -10.87
C LEU A 499 11.00 -28.82 -10.86
N LEU A 500 10.17 -29.30 -9.93
CA LEU A 500 9.79 -30.71 -9.83
C LEU A 500 9.06 -31.18 -11.10
N VAL A 501 8.18 -30.34 -11.64
CA VAL A 501 7.44 -30.63 -12.87
C VAL A 501 8.39 -30.66 -14.07
N ALA A 502 9.32 -29.70 -14.17
CA ALA A 502 10.31 -29.65 -15.23
C ALA A 502 11.22 -30.88 -15.25
N GLU A 503 11.66 -31.37 -14.09
CA GLU A 503 12.45 -32.61 -13.98
C GLU A 503 11.69 -33.84 -14.48
N ARG A 504 10.40 -33.96 -14.16
CA ARG A 504 9.55 -35.06 -14.64
C ARG A 504 9.32 -35.00 -16.13
N ILE A 505 9.02 -33.81 -16.66
CA ILE A 505 8.86 -33.61 -18.10
C ILE A 505 10.17 -33.92 -18.80
N ALA A 506 11.31 -33.49 -18.28
CA ALA A 506 12.63 -33.82 -18.83
C ALA A 506 12.90 -35.33 -18.84
N ALA A 507 12.37 -36.11 -17.89
CA ALA A 507 12.46 -37.56 -17.92
C ALA A 507 11.69 -38.18 -19.10
N MET A 508 10.62 -37.52 -19.57
CA MET A 508 9.73 -38.00 -20.64
C MET A 508 10.04 -37.39 -22.02
N ASP A 509 10.55 -36.15 -22.05
CA ASP A 509 10.76 -35.35 -23.25
C ASP A 509 12.25 -34.96 -23.39
N SER A 510 12.89 -35.46 -24.45
CA SER A 510 14.30 -35.19 -24.74
C SER A 510 14.60 -33.73 -25.12
N VAL A 511 13.64 -33.00 -25.71
CA VAL A 511 13.80 -31.59 -26.09
C VAL A 511 13.86 -30.73 -24.83
N ILE A 512 12.93 -30.94 -23.89
CA ILE A 512 12.91 -30.21 -22.62
C ILE A 512 14.15 -30.55 -21.79
N ARG A 513 14.54 -31.84 -21.72
CA ARG A 513 15.79 -32.25 -21.05
C ARG A 513 17.02 -31.52 -21.60
N THR A 514 17.09 -31.40 -22.91
CA THR A 514 18.22 -30.74 -23.59
C THR A 514 18.19 -29.24 -23.34
N ALA A 515 17.01 -28.61 -23.42
CA ALA A 515 16.83 -27.19 -23.15
C ALA A 515 17.20 -26.79 -21.71
N LEU A 516 16.83 -27.60 -20.71
CA LEU A 516 17.25 -27.39 -19.32
C LEU A 516 18.77 -27.56 -19.15
N LYS A 517 19.34 -28.62 -19.73
CA LYS A 517 20.79 -28.90 -19.63
C LYS A 517 21.65 -27.83 -20.29
N GLU A 518 21.19 -27.27 -21.41
CA GLU A 518 21.87 -26.21 -22.16
C GLU A 518 21.51 -24.79 -21.67
N GLU A 519 20.76 -24.66 -20.58
CA GLU A 519 20.27 -23.38 -20.04
C GLU A 519 19.49 -22.52 -21.05
N ARG A 520 18.87 -23.17 -22.03
CA ARG A 520 17.90 -22.56 -22.97
C ARG A 520 16.49 -22.51 -22.40
N LEU A 521 16.20 -23.28 -21.35
CA LEU A 521 14.99 -23.11 -20.54
C LEU A 521 15.43 -22.90 -19.10
N LEU A 522 15.17 -21.71 -18.56
CA LEU A 522 15.48 -21.34 -17.19
C LEU A 522 14.19 -21.11 -16.42
N LEU A 523 14.03 -21.81 -15.31
CA LEU A 523 12.96 -21.53 -14.37
C LEU A 523 13.49 -20.52 -13.36
N VAL A 524 12.71 -19.48 -13.09
CA VAL A 524 13.09 -18.43 -12.15
C VAL A 524 11.87 -18.01 -11.36
N GLN A 525 12.09 -17.60 -10.13
CA GLN A 525 11.03 -17.08 -9.28
C GLN A 525 10.82 -15.58 -9.50
N THR A 526 9.58 -15.13 -9.32
CA THR A 526 9.20 -13.72 -9.53
C THR A 526 9.40 -12.84 -8.31
N GLY A 527 9.52 -13.42 -7.11
CA GLY A 527 9.47 -12.67 -5.85
C GLY A 527 8.05 -12.34 -5.37
N SER A 528 7.01 -12.80 -6.09
CA SER A 528 5.60 -12.58 -5.75
C SER A 528 4.93 -13.85 -5.22
N SER A 529 4.02 -13.67 -4.27
CA SER A 529 3.06 -14.68 -3.78
C SER A 529 1.62 -14.20 -4.00
N SER A 530 1.39 -13.43 -5.08
CA SER A 530 0.07 -12.92 -5.48
C SER A 530 -0.35 -13.55 -6.82
N PRO A 531 -1.66 -13.80 -7.06
CA PRO A 531 -2.15 -14.20 -8.38
C PRO A 531 -2.08 -13.06 -9.42
N CYS A 532 -1.78 -11.84 -8.98
CA CYS A 532 -1.51 -10.68 -9.82
C CYS A 532 0.00 -10.41 -9.89
N LEU A 533 0.43 -9.63 -10.88
CA LEU A 533 1.86 -9.35 -11.14
C LEU A 533 2.12 -7.85 -11.20
N ASP A 534 2.96 -7.36 -10.29
CA ASP A 534 3.47 -5.99 -10.32
C ASP A 534 4.89 -5.99 -10.91
N LEU A 535 5.02 -5.52 -12.15
CA LEU A 535 6.31 -5.46 -12.85
C LEU A 535 7.26 -4.41 -12.26
N SER A 536 6.81 -3.54 -11.35
CA SER A 536 7.70 -2.65 -10.60
C SER A 536 8.39 -3.36 -9.42
N ARG A 537 7.94 -4.58 -9.08
CA ARG A 537 8.38 -5.33 -7.91
C ARG A 537 8.66 -6.80 -8.23
N LEU A 538 9.78 -7.06 -8.90
CA LEU A 538 10.26 -8.41 -9.25
C LEU A 538 11.57 -8.77 -8.54
N ASP A 539 11.81 -10.06 -8.33
CA ASP A 539 13.07 -10.57 -7.80
C ASP A 539 14.28 -10.03 -8.59
N LYS A 540 15.29 -9.55 -7.84
CA LYS A 540 16.52 -9.00 -8.42
C LYS A 540 17.26 -9.98 -9.33
N GLY A 541 17.23 -11.28 -9.01
CA GLY A 541 17.82 -12.33 -9.84
C GLY A 541 17.12 -12.43 -11.19
N LEU A 542 15.78 -12.44 -11.19
CA LEU A 542 15.00 -12.40 -12.43
C LEU A 542 15.31 -11.14 -13.26
N ALA A 543 15.33 -9.97 -12.63
CA ALA A 543 15.63 -8.71 -13.32
C ALA A 543 17.06 -8.69 -13.89
N SER A 544 18.03 -9.29 -13.21
CA SER A 544 19.43 -9.39 -13.70
C SER A 544 19.51 -10.33 -14.90
N LEU A 545 18.86 -11.49 -14.82
CA LEU A 545 18.84 -12.48 -15.91
C LEU A 545 18.20 -11.93 -17.19
N VAL A 546 17.11 -11.16 -17.06
CA VAL A 546 16.45 -10.48 -18.20
C VAL A 546 17.42 -9.54 -18.93
N ARG A 547 18.30 -8.84 -18.21
CA ARG A 547 19.34 -7.98 -18.81
C ARG A 547 20.43 -8.80 -19.46
N GLU A 548 20.92 -9.83 -18.77
CA GLU A 548 22.02 -10.68 -19.22
C GLU A 548 21.67 -11.43 -20.51
N ARG A 549 20.46 -12.02 -20.56
CA ARG A 549 19.94 -12.75 -21.72
C ARG A 549 19.41 -11.84 -22.83
N LYS A 550 19.39 -10.51 -22.62
CA LYS A 550 18.89 -9.51 -23.58
C LYS A 550 17.50 -9.85 -24.12
N THR A 551 16.59 -10.18 -23.20
CA THR A 551 15.19 -10.53 -23.52
C THR A 551 14.55 -9.50 -24.44
N ASP A 552 13.95 -9.99 -25.52
CA ASP A 552 13.34 -9.19 -26.58
C ASP A 552 11.83 -9.46 -26.78
N LEU A 553 11.28 -10.44 -26.06
CA LEU A 553 9.85 -10.72 -25.96
C LEU A 553 9.44 -10.99 -24.51
N VAL A 554 8.34 -10.37 -24.07
CA VAL A 554 7.72 -10.65 -22.76
C VAL A 554 6.31 -11.19 -22.96
N ILE A 555 6.04 -12.40 -22.49
CA ILE A 555 4.72 -13.02 -22.50
C ILE A 555 4.15 -13.00 -21.09
N ILE A 556 2.96 -12.45 -20.91
CA ILE A 556 2.23 -12.42 -19.63
C ILE A 556 0.95 -13.23 -19.79
N GLU A 557 0.86 -14.37 -19.11
CA GLU A 557 -0.30 -15.27 -19.13
C GLU A 557 -1.14 -15.16 -17.84
N GLY A 558 -2.46 -15.27 -18.03
CA GLY A 558 -3.43 -15.39 -16.96
C GLY A 558 -4.20 -14.10 -16.70
N MET A 559 -5.48 -14.25 -16.35
CA MET A 559 -6.39 -13.12 -16.11
C MET A 559 -5.88 -12.19 -14.99
N GLY A 560 -5.30 -12.74 -13.92
CA GLY A 560 -4.68 -11.97 -12.85
C GLY A 560 -3.52 -11.12 -13.37
N ARG A 561 -2.51 -11.77 -13.95
CA ARG A 561 -1.24 -11.14 -14.34
C ARG A 561 -1.35 -10.22 -15.56
N ALA A 562 -2.20 -10.55 -16.53
CA ALA A 562 -2.25 -9.89 -17.84
C ALA A 562 -3.45 -8.95 -18.03
N ILE A 563 -4.55 -9.15 -17.28
CA ILE A 563 -5.78 -8.35 -17.41
C ILE A 563 -6.04 -7.52 -16.17
N HIS A 564 -6.09 -8.12 -14.98
CA HIS A 564 -6.27 -7.35 -13.73
C HIS A 564 -5.05 -6.49 -13.44
N THR A 565 -3.87 -6.99 -13.77
CA THR A 565 -2.64 -6.22 -13.84
C THR A 565 -2.06 -6.21 -15.25
N ASN A 566 -1.21 -5.23 -15.55
CA ASN A 566 -0.38 -5.12 -16.75
C ASN A 566 -1.09 -4.97 -18.09
N TYR A 567 -2.42 -4.89 -18.17
CA TYR A 567 -3.13 -4.81 -19.44
C TYR A 567 -2.68 -3.62 -20.31
N HIS A 568 -2.30 -2.52 -19.66
CA HIS A 568 -1.79 -1.29 -20.28
C HIS A 568 -0.27 -1.11 -20.11
N ALA A 569 0.45 -2.09 -19.57
CA ALA A 569 1.88 -2.00 -19.36
C ALA A 569 2.63 -1.90 -20.69
N LYS A 570 3.41 -0.83 -20.83
CA LYS A 570 4.27 -0.57 -21.99
C LYS A 570 5.69 -1.02 -21.70
N LEU A 571 6.26 -1.80 -22.62
CA LEU A 571 7.60 -2.36 -22.51
C LEU A 571 8.52 -1.83 -23.63
N LYS A 572 9.83 -1.89 -23.39
CA LYS A 572 10.91 -1.54 -24.33
C LYS A 572 11.14 -2.62 -25.38
N CYS A 573 10.47 -3.76 -25.25
CA CYS A 573 10.52 -4.90 -26.14
C CYS A 573 9.12 -5.27 -26.61
N GLU A 574 9.01 -6.30 -27.43
CA GLU A 574 7.71 -6.85 -27.80
C GLU A 574 7.05 -7.48 -26.58
N SER A 575 5.71 -7.41 -26.52
CA SER A 575 4.97 -8.02 -25.43
C SER A 575 3.70 -8.71 -25.92
N LEU A 576 3.39 -9.85 -25.31
CA LEU A 576 2.17 -10.60 -25.58
C LEU A 576 1.43 -10.83 -24.26
N LYS A 577 0.17 -10.40 -24.20
CA LYS A 577 -0.70 -10.57 -23.03
C LYS A 577 -1.79 -11.58 -23.39
N LEU A 578 -1.84 -12.70 -22.67
CA LEU A 578 -2.70 -13.85 -22.92
C LEU A 578 -3.59 -14.12 -21.71
N ALA A 579 -4.90 -14.20 -21.90
CA ALA A 579 -5.79 -14.61 -20.83
C ALA A 579 -7.11 -15.15 -21.35
N VAL A 580 -7.68 -16.10 -20.62
CA VAL A 580 -9.10 -16.46 -20.76
C VAL A 580 -9.90 -15.64 -19.76
N LEU A 581 -10.94 -14.94 -20.23
CA LEU A 581 -11.83 -14.16 -19.38
C LEU A 581 -12.79 -15.08 -18.63
N LYS A 582 -12.53 -15.32 -17.34
CA LYS A 582 -13.34 -16.21 -16.48
C LYS A 582 -14.45 -15.48 -15.72
N ASN A 583 -14.66 -14.21 -16.05
CA ASN A 583 -15.57 -13.29 -15.36
C ASN A 583 -16.47 -12.61 -16.38
N SER A 584 -17.79 -12.72 -16.22
CA SER A 584 -18.78 -12.18 -17.17
C SER A 584 -18.74 -10.66 -17.23
N TRP A 585 -18.70 -9.99 -16.08
CA TRP A 585 -18.67 -8.52 -16.01
C TRP A 585 -17.44 -7.94 -16.71
N LEU A 586 -16.27 -8.56 -16.51
CA LEU A 586 -15.03 -8.13 -17.18
C LEU A 586 -15.09 -8.40 -18.67
N ALA A 587 -15.66 -9.53 -19.09
CA ALA A 587 -15.85 -9.84 -20.50
C ALA A 587 -16.75 -8.82 -21.18
N ASP A 588 -17.90 -8.50 -20.60
CA ASP A 588 -18.84 -7.51 -21.14
C ASP A 588 -18.17 -6.14 -21.26
N ARG A 589 -17.39 -5.74 -20.24
CA ARG A 589 -16.65 -4.47 -20.23
C ARG A 589 -15.55 -4.38 -21.29
N LEU A 590 -14.94 -5.52 -21.64
CA LEU A 590 -13.96 -5.61 -22.72
C LEU A 590 -14.62 -5.86 -24.10
N GLY A 591 -15.95 -5.89 -24.17
CA GLY A 591 -16.70 -6.12 -25.42
C GLY A 591 -16.71 -7.57 -25.89
N GLY A 592 -16.42 -8.53 -25.00
CA GLY A 592 -16.38 -9.96 -25.26
C GLY A 592 -17.45 -10.74 -24.49
N LYS A 593 -17.38 -12.07 -24.57
CA LYS A 593 -18.19 -13.01 -23.78
C LYS A 593 -17.35 -13.72 -22.72
N ILE A 594 -17.97 -14.27 -21.69
CA ILE A 594 -17.25 -15.17 -20.76
C ILE A 594 -16.56 -16.30 -21.56
N PHE A 595 -15.35 -16.65 -21.14
CA PHE A 595 -14.40 -17.55 -21.81
C PHE A 595 -13.82 -17.06 -23.14
N SER A 596 -14.02 -15.78 -23.49
CA SER A 596 -13.25 -15.17 -24.58
C SER A 596 -11.76 -15.14 -24.25
N VAL A 597 -10.93 -15.28 -25.27
CA VAL A 597 -9.47 -15.20 -25.15
C VAL A 597 -9.02 -13.79 -25.50
N ILE A 598 -8.23 -13.19 -24.61
CA ILE A 598 -7.43 -12.01 -24.91
C ILE A 598 -6.11 -12.49 -25.49
N PHE A 599 -5.79 -12.01 -26.68
CA PHE A 599 -4.48 -12.13 -27.33
C PHE A 599 -4.05 -10.73 -27.75
N LYS A 600 -3.28 -10.07 -26.89
CA LYS A 600 -2.85 -8.68 -27.11
C LYS A 600 -1.35 -8.64 -27.32
N TYR A 601 -0.94 -8.53 -28.58
CA TYR A 601 0.45 -8.37 -28.99
C TYR A 601 0.76 -6.89 -29.22
N GLU A 602 1.85 -6.41 -28.64
CA GLU A 602 2.27 -5.01 -28.69
C GLU A 602 3.75 -4.91 -29.07
N LEU A 603 4.04 -4.03 -30.03
CA LEU A 603 5.40 -3.66 -30.40
C LEU A 603 5.92 -2.54 -29.48
N PRO A 604 7.25 -2.48 -29.24
CA PRO A 604 7.82 -1.37 -28.49
C PRO A 604 7.60 -0.05 -29.25
N LEU A 605 7.35 1.03 -28.50
CA LEU A 605 7.26 2.36 -29.11
C LEU A 605 8.62 2.69 -29.76
N LYS A 606 8.59 3.01 -31.06
CA LYS A 606 9.78 3.49 -31.77
C LYS A 606 10.30 4.73 -31.06
N SER A 607 11.58 4.74 -30.69
CA SER A 607 12.25 5.93 -30.20
C SER A 607 12.14 7.02 -31.28
N SER A 608 11.34 8.05 -31.01
CA SER A 608 11.23 9.26 -31.81
C SER A 608 12.47 10.12 -31.69
#